data_AF-A0A7W0NBH9-F1
#
_entry.id   AF-A0A7W0NBH9-F1
#
_cell.length_a   1.000
_cell.length_b   1.000
_cell.length_c   1.000
_cell.angle_alpha   90.00
_cell.angle_beta   90.00
_cell.angle_gamma   90.00
#
_symmetry.space_group_name_H-M   'P 1'
#
loop_
_entity.id
_entity.type
_entity.pdbx_description
1 polymer ?
#
loop_
_entity_poly.entity_id
_entity_poly.type
_entity_poly.pdbx_seq_one_letter_code
_entity_poly.pdbx_strand_id
1 'polypeptide(L)'
;MTEGENRLSDERKRYTTRLQRRAQAHVTAEIGQETVGDDLERQIAMVIQHVLEITGARRVTLFRPLPKGQRWYSVTLFDDGGYFYDLIDPEALLLPMMVYNQKSALLLGPGHTPPDTTHLAGDLACALSGGTSSGSYLGLPLLAGSTITGVIEVVDVEHADQLEHYAASVSRALEPLAASFNIERPQDLTPPALLTTSVAPAAANGGDAAVEPQTASQPTIIPGTAASIAAEERVMICSAASVPRTVAQPSINPGSAVALSAEEWVMICAVDGVRGISDIAETSGMPLPQAQEIAARLFKRGLLQIDPEDNHD
;
A
#
# COMPACT_ATOMS: atom_id res chain seq x y z
N MET A 1 -0.28 31.73 -21.77
CA MET A 1 0.66 31.03 -20.90
C MET A 1 1.99 31.75 -20.97
N THR A 2 2.49 32.21 -19.83
CA THR A 2 3.71 33.01 -19.75
C THR A 2 4.93 32.08 -19.67
N GLU A 3 6.08 32.55 -20.14
CA GLU A 3 7.33 31.78 -20.15
C GLU A 3 7.73 31.25 -18.74
N GLY A 4 7.25 31.91 -17.68
CA GLY A 4 7.39 31.47 -16.30
C GLY A 4 6.59 30.20 -15.94
N GLU A 5 5.39 30.02 -16.48
CA GLU A 5 4.56 28.82 -16.21
C GLU A 5 5.21 27.55 -16.79
N ASN A 6 5.80 27.65 -17.97
CA ASN A 6 6.51 26.52 -18.58
C ASN A 6 7.76 26.15 -17.76
N ARG A 7 8.47 27.15 -17.23
CA ARG A 7 9.69 26.93 -16.43
C ARG A 7 9.38 26.23 -15.10
N LEU A 8 8.29 26.63 -14.44
CA LEU A 8 7.80 25.99 -13.22
C LEU A 8 7.28 24.57 -13.48
N SER A 9 6.60 24.35 -14.60
CA SER A 9 6.15 23.01 -15.02
C SER A 9 7.34 22.06 -15.26
N ASP A 10 8.39 22.54 -15.93
CA ASP A 10 9.60 21.76 -16.18
C ASP A 10 10.40 21.48 -14.90
N GLU A 11 10.46 22.45 -13.97
CA GLU A 11 11.10 22.24 -12.67
C GLU A 11 10.35 21.22 -11.81
N ARG A 12 9.00 21.26 -11.79
CA ARG A 12 8.17 20.27 -11.12
C ARG A 12 8.39 18.86 -11.69
N LYS A 13 8.40 18.72 -13.03
CA LYS A 13 8.70 17.44 -13.69
C LYS A 13 10.09 16.90 -13.32
N ARG A 14 11.10 17.77 -13.24
CA ARG A 14 12.45 17.38 -12.82
C ARG A 14 12.50 16.97 -11.35
N TYR A 15 11.76 17.66 -10.49
CA TYR A 15 11.70 17.37 -9.07
C TYR A 15 11.02 16.02 -8.80
N THR A 16 9.85 15.77 -9.41
CA THR A 16 9.14 14.49 -9.27
C THR A 16 9.97 13.33 -9.78
N THR A 17 10.64 13.50 -10.94
CA THR A 17 11.58 12.50 -11.48
C THR A 17 12.72 12.20 -10.50
N ARG A 18 13.28 13.21 -9.81
CA ARG A 18 14.34 13.01 -8.81
C ARG A 18 13.82 12.30 -7.56
N LEU A 19 12.61 12.64 -7.11
CA LEU A 19 11.99 12.02 -5.95
C LEU A 19 11.68 10.54 -6.22
N GLN A 20 11.11 10.23 -7.39
CA GLN A 20 10.87 8.86 -7.86
C GLN A 20 12.17 8.05 -7.93
N ARG A 21 13.25 8.61 -8.49
CA ARG A 21 14.55 7.94 -8.52
C ARG A 21 15.09 7.64 -7.13
N ARG A 22 14.85 8.52 -6.15
CA ARG A 22 15.30 8.33 -4.77
C ARG A 22 14.47 7.27 -4.05
N ALA A 23 13.16 7.25 -4.26
CA ALA A 23 12.27 6.20 -3.76
C ALA A 23 12.65 4.84 -4.35
N GLN A 24 12.86 4.77 -5.67
CA GLN A 24 13.32 3.57 -6.37
C GLN A 24 14.66 3.09 -5.80
N ALA A 25 15.63 3.97 -5.60
CA ALA A 25 16.92 3.60 -5.01
C ALA A 25 16.80 3.04 -3.58
N HIS A 26 15.84 3.53 -2.78
CA HIS A 26 15.58 3.00 -1.43
C HIS A 26 14.96 1.60 -1.48
N VAL A 27 13.97 1.39 -2.35
CA VAL A 27 13.35 0.08 -2.58
C VAL A 27 14.37 -0.93 -3.10
N THR A 28 15.20 -0.56 -4.09
CA THR A 28 16.27 -1.40 -4.62
C THR A 28 17.33 -1.74 -3.55
N ALA A 29 17.65 -0.82 -2.65
CA ALA A 29 18.58 -1.07 -1.55
C ALA A 29 18.03 -2.08 -0.52
N GLU A 30 16.72 -2.08 -0.27
CA GLU A 30 16.06 -3.04 0.61
C GLU A 30 15.92 -4.44 -0.01
N ILE A 31 15.84 -4.54 -1.34
CA ILE A 31 15.66 -5.80 -2.07
C ILE A 31 16.98 -6.59 -2.24
N GLY A 32 18.14 -5.92 -2.14
CA GLY A 32 19.45 -6.56 -2.26
C GLY A 32 19.88 -6.73 -3.72
N GLN A 33 21.05 -6.19 -4.07
CA GLN A 33 21.61 -6.25 -5.42
C GLN A 33 22.12 -7.67 -5.76
N GLU A 34 21.24 -8.52 -6.28
CA GLU A 34 21.65 -9.55 -7.23
C GLU A 34 21.25 -9.07 -8.63
N THR A 35 22.19 -9.07 -9.57
CA THR A 35 22.08 -8.53 -10.94
C THR A 35 20.96 -9.14 -11.80
N VAL A 36 20.15 -10.03 -11.25
CA VAL A 36 18.92 -10.57 -11.84
C VAL A 36 17.74 -9.59 -11.71
N GLY A 37 17.77 -8.68 -10.73
CA GLY A 37 16.65 -7.77 -10.43
C GLY A 37 16.36 -6.71 -11.50
N ASP A 38 17.38 -6.21 -12.20
CA ASP A 38 17.19 -5.13 -13.20
C ASP A 38 16.40 -5.59 -14.44
N ASP A 39 16.53 -6.86 -14.83
CA ASP A 39 15.75 -7.41 -15.95
C ASP A 39 14.30 -7.67 -15.55
N LEU A 40 14.07 -8.09 -14.30
CA LEU A 40 12.73 -8.33 -13.78
C LEU A 40 11.91 -7.04 -13.66
N GLU A 41 12.48 -5.97 -13.08
CA GLU A 41 11.77 -4.68 -12.97
C GLU A 41 11.43 -4.11 -14.35
N ARG A 42 12.33 -4.28 -15.33
CA ARG A 42 12.05 -3.91 -16.72
C ARG A 42 10.91 -4.75 -17.32
N GLN A 43 10.90 -6.06 -17.07
CA GLN A 43 9.82 -6.95 -17.51
C GLN A 43 8.48 -6.55 -16.88
N ILE A 44 8.46 -6.25 -15.57
CA ILE A 44 7.27 -5.76 -14.85
C ILE A 44 6.77 -4.49 -15.52
N ALA A 45 7.62 -3.49 -15.73
CA ALA A 45 7.24 -2.22 -16.36
C ALA A 45 6.69 -2.42 -17.78
N MET A 46 7.32 -3.28 -18.59
CA MET A 46 6.85 -3.59 -19.94
C MET A 46 5.47 -4.25 -19.93
N VAL A 47 5.24 -5.19 -19.01
CA VAL A 47 3.95 -5.89 -18.91
C VAL A 47 2.86 -4.95 -18.43
N ILE A 48 3.10 -4.17 -17.38
CA ILE A 48 2.12 -3.19 -16.86
C ILE A 48 1.76 -2.17 -17.94
N GLN A 49 2.75 -1.63 -18.66
CA GLN A 49 2.53 -0.73 -19.79
C GLN A 49 1.67 -1.40 -20.88
N HIS A 50 2.00 -2.63 -21.26
CA HIS A 50 1.23 -3.36 -22.26
C HIS A 50 -0.22 -3.59 -21.81
N VAL A 51 -0.43 -3.96 -20.54
CA VAL A 51 -1.77 -4.15 -19.95
C VAL A 51 -2.58 -2.86 -19.99
N LEU A 52 -1.97 -1.73 -19.64
CA LEU A 52 -2.59 -0.40 -19.72
C LEU A 52 -3.03 -0.09 -21.15
N GLU A 53 -2.14 -0.31 -22.14
CA GLU A 53 -2.41 -0.06 -23.55
C GLU A 53 -3.55 -0.91 -24.12
N ILE A 54 -3.62 -2.21 -23.78
CA ILE A 54 -4.66 -3.09 -24.32
C ILE A 54 -6.03 -2.87 -23.66
N THR A 55 -6.07 -2.41 -22.41
CA THR A 55 -7.31 -2.20 -21.66
C THR A 55 -7.83 -0.77 -21.76
N GLY A 56 -6.97 0.19 -22.11
CA GLY A 56 -7.30 1.62 -22.01
C GLY A 56 -7.64 2.02 -20.57
N ALA A 57 -7.13 1.27 -19.58
CA ALA A 57 -7.44 1.51 -18.18
C ALA A 57 -6.79 2.81 -17.68
N ARG A 58 -7.39 3.41 -16.65
CA ARG A 58 -6.79 4.57 -15.97
C ARG A 58 -5.57 4.19 -15.14
N ARG A 59 -5.61 3.01 -14.50
CA ARG A 59 -4.55 2.54 -13.59
C ARG A 59 -4.35 1.05 -13.73
N VAL A 60 -3.08 0.64 -13.75
CA VAL A 60 -2.69 -0.77 -13.63
C VAL A 60 -1.68 -0.90 -12.49
N THR A 61 -1.93 -1.82 -11.58
CA THR A 61 -1.04 -2.10 -10.44
C THR A 61 -0.70 -3.58 -10.39
N LEU A 62 0.59 -3.90 -10.28
CA LEU A 62 1.06 -5.24 -9.94
C LEU A 62 1.38 -5.30 -8.45
N PHE A 63 0.80 -6.29 -7.76
CA PHE A 63 1.05 -6.59 -6.36
C PHE A 63 1.81 -7.92 -6.26
N ARG A 64 2.94 -7.92 -5.55
CA ARG A 64 3.78 -9.10 -5.30
C ARG A 64 4.00 -9.30 -3.80
N PRO A 65 3.65 -10.46 -3.22
CA PRO A 65 3.92 -10.73 -1.80
C PRO A 65 5.43 -10.91 -1.57
N LEU A 66 5.97 -10.26 -0.53
CA LEU A 66 7.36 -10.43 -0.11
C LEU A 66 7.50 -11.56 0.91
N PRO A 67 8.41 -12.54 0.73
CA PRO A 67 8.49 -13.74 1.57
C PRO A 67 8.73 -13.48 3.06
N LYS A 68 9.42 -12.38 3.41
CA LYS A 68 9.92 -12.11 4.76
C LYS A 68 9.17 -11.00 5.50
N GLY A 69 8.29 -10.25 4.82
CA GLY A 69 7.84 -8.95 5.32
C GLY A 69 6.37 -8.88 5.74
N GLN A 70 5.54 -9.88 5.43
CA GLN A 70 4.07 -9.74 5.41
C GLN A 70 3.57 -8.55 4.55
N ARG A 71 4.46 -7.83 3.85
CA ARG A 71 4.16 -6.69 2.99
C ARG A 71 4.05 -7.12 1.54
N TRP A 72 3.39 -6.28 0.77
CA TRP A 72 3.24 -6.45 -0.66
C TRP A 72 4.00 -5.34 -1.38
N TYR A 73 4.91 -5.73 -2.25
CA TYR A 73 5.50 -4.81 -3.21
C TYR A 73 4.45 -4.46 -4.25
N SER A 74 4.25 -3.17 -4.49
CA SER A 74 3.32 -2.68 -5.49
C SER A 74 4.03 -1.83 -6.52
N VAL A 75 3.62 -2.00 -7.78
CA VAL A 75 4.12 -1.25 -8.92
C VAL A 75 2.92 -0.75 -9.70
N THR A 76 2.73 0.57 -9.75
CA THR A 76 1.56 1.20 -10.35
C THR A 76 1.96 2.09 -11.50
N LEU A 77 1.22 1.99 -12.61
CA LEU A 77 1.27 2.88 -13.76
C LEU A 77 -0.11 3.50 -13.99
N PHE A 78 -0.12 4.80 -14.25
CA PHE A 78 -1.32 5.58 -14.59
C PHE A 78 -1.36 5.91 -16.09
N ASP A 79 -2.55 6.22 -16.59
CA ASP A 79 -2.81 6.65 -17.98
C ASP A 79 -2.08 7.94 -18.39
N ASP A 80 -1.76 8.80 -17.43
CA ASP A 80 -0.93 9.99 -17.64
C ASP A 80 0.58 9.68 -17.76
N GLY A 81 0.97 8.41 -17.68
CA GLY A 81 2.35 7.94 -17.68
C GLY A 81 3.06 8.03 -16.33
N GLY A 82 2.34 8.43 -15.28
CA GLY A 82 2.83 8.44 -13.90
C GLY A 82 3.16 7.04 -13.41
N TYR A 83 4.27 6.91 -12.69
CA TYR A 83 4.75 5.63 -12.17
C TYR A 83 4.97 5.72 -10.65
N PHE A 84 4.55 4.70 -9.92
CA PHE A 84 4.63 4.67 -8.47
C PHE A 84 5.00 3.29 -7.94
N TYR A 85 5.83 3.26 -6.89
CA TYR A 85 6.29 2.04 -6.23
C TYR A 85 6.01 2.17 -4.73
N ASP A 86 5.51 1.10 -4.11
CA ASP A 86 5.18 1.12 -2.68
C ASP A 86 5.29 -0.25 -2.01
N LEU A 87 5.30 -0.24 -0.67
CA LEU A 87 5.21 -1.42 0.19
C LEU A 87 3.92 -1.34 1.03
N ILE A 88 2.93 -2.13 0.64
CA ILE A 88 1.58 -2.03 1.19
C ILE A 88 1.29 -3.17 2.18
N ASP A 89 0.55 -2.86 3.24
CA ASP A 89 0.00 -3.87 4.14
C ASP A 89 -1.07 -4.72 3.44
N PRO A 90 -1.07 -6.05 3.64
CA PRO A 90 -2.05 -6.94 3.02
C PRO A 90 -3.49 -6.60 3.45
N GLU A 91 -3.66 -6.08 4.66
CA GLU A 91 -4.96 -5.64 5.18
C GLU A 91 -5.54 -4.44 4.42
N ALA A 92 -4.70 -3.65 3.75
CA ALA A 92 -5.13 -2.54 2.90
C ALA A 92 -5.50 -2.99 1.46
N LEU A 93 -5.20 -4.24 1.08
CA LEU A 93 -5.37 -4.76 -0.28
C LEU A 93 -6.61 -5.64 -0.41
N LEU A 94 -7.80 -5.12 -0.12
CA LEU A 94 -9.03 -5.93 -0.06
C LEU A 94 -9.28 -6.78 -1.33
N LEU A 95 -9.43 -6.13 -2.49
CA LEU A 95 -9.74 -6.83 -3.75
C LEU A 95 -8.56 -7.67 -4.25
N PRO A 96 -7.30 -7.18 -4.25
CA PRO A 96 -6.17 -8.02 -4.61
C PRO A 96 -6.05 -9.27 -3.72
N MET A 97 -6.33 -9.16 -2.42
CA MET A 97 -6.32 -10.32 -1.51
C MET A 97 -7.43 -11.33 -1.82
N MET A 98 -8.61 -10.87 -2.26
CA MET A 98 -9.67 -11.78 -2.72
C MET A 98 -9.22 -12.58 -3.94
N VAL A 99 -8.67 -11.91 -4.95
CA VAL A 99 -8.09 -12.55 -6.15
C VAL A 99 -6.99 -13.53 -5.75
N TYR A 100 -6.12 -13.11 -4.82
CA TYR A 100 -4.99 -13.91 -4.36
C TYR A 100 -5.44 -15.22 -3.70
N ASN A 101 -6.39 -15.12 -2.76
CA ASN A 101 -6.86 -16.26 -1.98
C ASN A 101 -7.72 -17.21 -2.83
N GLN A 102 -8.55 -16.68 -3.72
CA GLN A 102 -9.43 -17.49 -4.58
C GLN A 102 -8.69 -18.10 -5.76
N LYS A 103 -7.51 -17.57 -6.14
CA LYS A 103 -6.76 -17.96 -7.34
C LYS A 103 -7.60 -17.90 -8.61
N SER A 104 -8.54 -16.95 -8.66
CA SER A 104 -9.46 -16.75 -9.76
C SER A 104 -9.53 -15.27 -10.09
N ALA A 105 -9.82 -14.97 -11.36
CA ALA A 105 -10.09 -13.60 -11.79
C ALA A 105 -11.30 -13.02 -11.04
N LEU A 106 -11.24 -11.73 -10.72
CA LEU A 106 -12.33 -10.94 -10.17
C LEU A 106 -12.70 -9.85 -11.18
N LEU A 107 -13.95 -9.88 -11.65
CA LEU A 107 -14.47 -8.94 -12.64
C LEU A 107 -15.60 -8.15 -12.00
N LEU A 108 -15.46 -6.82 -11.89
CA LEU A 108 -16.54 -5.94 -11.42
C LEU A 108 -16.79 -4.90 -12.51
N GLY A 109 -17.98 -4.94 -13.11
CA GLY A 109 -18.42 -3.93 -14.04
C GLY A 109 -19.03 -2.70 -13.33
N PRO A 110 -19.34 -1.63 -14.08
CA PRO A 110 -20.06 -0.48 -13.56
C PRO A 110 -21.35 -0.91 -12.85
N GLY A 111 -21.54 -0.40 -11.63
CA GLY A 111 -22.73 -0.68 -10.82
C GLY A 111 -22.76 -2.05 -10.15
N HIS A 112 -21.72 -2.88 -10.28
CA HIS A 112 -21.57 -4.06 -9.44
C HIS A 112 -20.93 -3.67 -8.11
N THR A 113 -21.70 -3.76 -7.03
CA THR A 113 -21.14 -3.78 -5.68
C THR A 113 -20.67 -5.20 -5.38
N PRO A 114 -19.43 -5.40 -4.87
CA PRO A 114 -19.00 -6.72 -4.43
C PRO A 114 -20.00 -7.27 -3.39
N PRO A 115 -20.31 -8.57 -3.44
CA PRO A 115 -21.09 -9.20 -2.38
C PRO A 115 -20.31 -9.07 -1.06
N ASP A 116 -21.01 -8.72 0.04
CA ASP A 116 -20.49 -8.60 1.41
C ASP A 116 -19.58 -7.41 1.77
N THR A 117 -19.35 -6.43 0.89
CA THR A 117 -18.54 -5.25 1.26
C THR A 117 -19.35 -4.10 1.88
N THR A 118 -20.52 -4.33 2.48
CA THR A 118 -21.38 -3.25 3.02
C THR A 118 -20.68 -2.35 4.05
N HIS A 119 -19.69 -2.87 4.78
CA HIS A 119 -18.88 -2.09 5.72
C HIS A 119 -17.60 -1.50 5.12
N LEU A 120 -17.19 -1.95 3.93
CA LEU A 120 -15.95 -1.55 3.25
C LEU A 120 -16.21 -0.77 1.95
N ALA A 121 -17.49 -0.60 1.59
CA ALA A 121 -17.92 0.09 0.38
C ALA A 121 -17.48 1.55 0.35
N GLY A 122 -17.26 2.20 1.50
CA GLY A 122 -16.78 3.58 1.57
C GLY A 122 -15.36 3.73 1.04
N ASP A 123 -14.43 2.92 1.51
CA ASP A 123 -13.01 2.98 1.08
C ASP A 123 -12.84 2.47 -0.35
N LEU A 124 -13.60 1.42 -0.73
CA LEU A 124 -13.59 0.91 -2.10
C LEU A 124 -14.18 1.90 -3.10
N ALA A 125 -15.27 2.59 -2.71
CA ALA A 125 -15.85 3.65 -3.52
C ALA A 125 -14.88 4.83 -3.65
N CYS A 126 -14.19 5.27 -2.59
CA CYS A 126 -13.18 6.34 -2.74
C CYS A 126 -12.03 5.93 -3.68
N ALA A 127 -11.55 4.69 -3.60
CA ALA A 127 -10.48 4.18 -4.46
C ALA A 127 -10.89 4.02 -5.94
N LEU A 128 -12.18 3.78 -6.21
CA LEU A 128 -12.73 3.58 -7.56
C LEU A 128 -13.47 4.81 -8.11
N SER A 129 -13.83 5.79 -7.28
CA SER A 129 -14.71 6.92 -7.64
C SER A 129 -13.99 8.27 -7.68
N GLY A 130 -12.65 8.27 -7.70
CA GLY A 130 -11.85 9.48 -7.87
C GLY A 130 -12.02 10.10 -9.26
N GLY A 131 -13.20 10.68 -9.53
CA GLY A 131 -13.51 11.51 -10.70
C GLY A 131 -14.03 10.76 -11.92
N THR A 132 -15.35 10.70 -12.10
CA THR A 132 -16.08 10.49 -13.37
C THR A 132 -15.83 9.21 -14.19
N SER A 133 -14.95 8.32 -13.74
CA SER A 133 -14.55 7.12 -14.48
C SER A 133 -15.56 5.97 -14.33
N SER A 134 -15.45 4.98 -15.24
CA SER A 134 -16.41 3.90 -15.48
C SER A 134 -16.58 2.91 -14.32
N GLY A 135 -15.87 3.07 -13.19
CA GLY A 135 -16.06 2.29 -11.97
C GLY A 135 -15.89 0.79 -12.18
N SER A 136 -15.01 0.40 -13.10
CA SER A 136 -14.76 -1.00 -13.46
C SER A 136 -13.46 -1.50 -12.83
N TYR A 137 -13.44 -2.79 -12.51
CA TYR A 137 -12.33 -3.45 -11.85
C TYR A 137 -12.06 -4.82 -12.50
N LEU A 138 -10.79 -5.08 -12.76
CA LEU A 138 -10.29 -6.36 -13.23
C LEU A 138 -9.08 -6.77 -12.38
N GLY A 139 -9.27 -7.79 -11.55
CA GLY A 139 -8.21 -8.39 -10.74
C GLY A 139 -7.84 -9.76 -11.28
N LEU A 140 -6.55 -10.01 -11.55
CA LEU A 140 -6.05 -11.23 -12.17
C LEU A 140 -4.91 -11.84 -11.35
N PRO A 141 -4.97 -13.14 -11.01
CA PRO A 141 -3.87 -13.80 -10.33
C PRO A 141 -2.71 -14.06 -11.30
N LEU A 142 -1.47 -13.84 -10.86
CA LEU A 142 -0.27 -14.27 -11.58
C LEU A 142 0.06 -15.70 -11.13
N LEU A 143 -0.10 -16.68 -12.03
CA LEU A 143 0.05 -18.09 -11.73
C LEU A 143 1.32 -18.67 -12.35
N ALA A 144 2.23 -19.16 -11.50
CA ALA A 144 3.36 -19.99 -11.90
C ALA A 144 3.01 -21.45 -11.61
N GLY A 145 2.42 -22.14 -12.60
CA GLY A 145 1.82 -23.45 -12.39
C GLY A 145 0.60 -23.35 -11.47
N SER A 146 0.65 -23.98 -10.28
CA SER A 146 -0.42 -23.92 -9.26
C SER A 146 -0.17 -22.90 -8.14
N THR A 147 0.99 -22.23 -8.18
CA THR A 147 1.40 -21.25 -7.19
C THR A 147 1.06 -19.85 -7.68
N ILE A 148 0.45 -19.06 -6.81
CA ILE A 148 0.22 -17.65 -7.07
C ILE A 148 1.43 -16.83 -6.65
N THR A 149 1.98 -16.05 -7.58
CA THR A 149 3.19 -15.25 -7.40
C THR A 149 2.91 -13.75 -7.27
N GLY A 150 1.68 -13.33 -7.59
CA GLY A 150 1.22 -11.94 -7.45
C GLY A 150 -0.21 -11.77 -7.94
N VAL A 151 -0.66 -10.52 -7.99
CA VAL A 151 -1.95 -10.11 -8.55
C VAL A 151 -1.74 -8.88 -9.41
N ILE A 152 -2.35 -8.84 -10.59
CA ILE A 152 -2.53 -7.59 -11.35
C ILE A 152 -3.92 -7.06 -11.07
N GLU A 153 -3.98 -5.76 -10.83
CA GLU A 153 -5.18 -4.98 -10.71
C GLU A 153 -5.24 -3.98 -11.87
N VAL A 154 -6.40 -3.88 -12.50
CA VAL A 154 -6.69 -2.94 -13.58
C VAL A 154 -7.97 -2.22 -13.21
N VAL A 155 -7.90 -0.88 -13.15
CA VAL A 155 -9.00 -0.02 -12.68
C VAL A 155 -9.42 0.94 -13.77
N ASP A 156 -10.74 1.11 -13.91
CA ASP A 156 -11.39 2.00 -14.86
C ASP A 156 -10.99 1.71 -16.31
N VAL A 157 -11.32 0.50 -16.75
CA VAL A 157 -11.17 0.05 -18.14
C VAL A 157 -12.08 0.86 -19.07
N GLU A 158 -11.60 1.18 -20.27
CA GLU A 158 -12.31 1.99 -21.27
C GLU A 158 -13.65 1.34 -21.69
N HIS A 159 -13.63 0.03 -21.96
CA HIS A 159 -14.81 -0.74 -22.40
C HIS A 159 -15.19 -1.80 -21.36
N ALA A 160 -15.90 -1.40 -20.31
CA ALA A 160 -16.25 -2.29 -19.20
C ALA A 160 -17.17 -3.48 -19.58
N ASP A 161 -17.81 -3.46 -20.75
CA ASP A 161 -18.55 -4.60 -21.31
C ASP A 161 -17.63 -5.71 -21.84
N GLN A 162 -16.33 -5.44 -21.98
CA GLN A 162 -15.32 -6.37 -22.52
C GLN A 162 -14.41 -6.98 -21.44
N LEU A 163 -14.77 -6.89 -20.16
CA LEU A 163 -13.92 -7.35 -19.04
C LEU A 163 -13.46 -8.81 -19.18
N GLU A 164 -14.32 -9.72 -19.67
CA GLU A 164 -13.93 -11.11 -19.91
C GLU A 164 -12.87 -11.25 -21.01
N HIS A 165 -13.01 -10.46 -22.09
CA HIS A 165 -12.06 -10.43 -23.18
C HIS A 165 -10.70 -9.90 -22.70
N TYR A 166 -10.71 -8.81 -21.92
CA TYR A 166 -9.50 -8.26 -21.32
C TYR A 166 -8.87 -9.23 -20.34
N ALA A 167 -9.64 -9.92 -19.49
CA ALA A 167 -9.14 -10.94 -18.59
C ALA A 167 -8.35 -12.02 -19.34
N ALA A 168 -8.92 -12.58 -20.41
CA ALA A 168 -8.25 -13.61 -21.21
C ALA A 168 -6.99 -13.11 -21.94
N SER A 169 -6.98 -11.85 -22.38
CA SER A 169 -5.83 -11.24 -23.06
C SER A 169 -4.70 -10.88 -22.09
N VAL A 170 -5.03 -10.26 -20.97
CA VAL A 170 -4.07 -9.91 -19.91
C VAL A 170 -3.48 -11.15 -19.27
N SER A 171 -4.29 -12.18 -18.95
CA SER A 171 -3.77 -13.43 -18.38
C SER A 171 -2.70 -14.08 -19.26
N ARG A 172 -2.89 -14.08 -20.58
CA ARG A 172 -1.87 -14.59 -21.52
C ARG A 172 -0.60 -13.73 -21.53
N ALA A 173 -0.74 -12.41 -21.45
CA ALA A 173 0.41 -11.51 -21.37
C ALA A 173 1.22 -11.68 -20.07
N LEU A 174 0.58 -12.16 -18.99
CA LEU A 174 1.21 -12.36 -17.68
C LEU A 174 1.97 -13.68 -17.54
N GLU A 175 1.74 -14.68 -18.40
CA GLU A 175 2.38 -15.99 -18.30
C GLU A 175 3.93 -15.93 -18.24
N PRO A 176 4.62 -15.15 -19.09
CA PRO A 176 6.09 -15.08 -19.03
C PRO A 176 6.59 -14.45 -17.73
N LEU A 177 5.89 -13.44 -17.22
CA LEU A 177 6.24 -12.75 -15.98
C LEU A 177 6.00 -13.63 -14.75
N ALA A 178 4.92 -14.41 -14.75
CA ALA A 178 4.65 -15.34 -13.67
C ALA A 178 5.78 -16.39 -13.53
N ALA A 179 6.33 -16.85 -14.66
CA ALA A 179 7.44 -17.80 -14.67
C ALA A 179 8.74 -17.22 -14.10
N SER A 180 9.05 -15.94 -14.37
CA SER A 180 10.27 -15.29 -13.85
C SER A 180 10.23 -15.11 -12.34
N PHE A 181 9.07 -14.85 -11.74
CA PHE A 181 8.93 -14.76 -10.28
C PHE A 181 9.19 -16.08 -9.54
N ASN A 182 9.01 -17.23 -10.19
CA ASN A 182 9.22 -18.52 -9.54
C ASN A 182 10.71 -18.87 -9.37
N ILE A 183 11.59 -18.24 -10.16
CA ILE A 183 13.04 -18.47 -10.13
C ILE A 183 13.67 -17.86 -8.86
N GLU A 184 13.08 -16.78 -8.34
CA GLU A 184 13.60 -16.04 -7.19
C GLU A 184 13.22 -16.62 -5.83
N ARG A 185 12.40 -17.68 -5.75
CA ARG A 185 12.27 -18.38 -4.48
C ARG A 185 13.62 -19.06 -4.22
N PRO A 186 14.35 -18.69 -3.15
CA PRO A 186 15.46 -19.52 -2.71
C PRO A 186 14.82 -20.87 -2.42
N GLN A 187 15.05 -21.84 -3.29
CA GLN A 187 14.68 -23.21 -2.98
C GLN A 187 15.30 -23.47 -1.63
N ASP A 188 14.47 -23.89 -0.67
CA ASP A 188 14.85 -24.22 0.68
C ASP A 188 16.32 -24.59 0.72
N LEU A 189 17.10 -23.72 1.37
CA LEU A 189 18.32 -24.14 2.04
C LEU A 189 17.86 -25.30 2.92
N THR A 190 17.83 -26.49 2.33
CA THR A 190 17.58 -27.72 3.04
C THR A 190 18.69 -27.68 4.07
N PRO A 191 18.37 -27.50 5.37
CA PRO A 191 19.41 -27.37 6.37
C PRO A 191 20.31 -28.58 6.14
N PRO A 192 21.64 -28.38 5.92
CA PRO A 192 22.52 -29.44 5.49
C PRO A 192 22.24 -30.61 6.40
N ALA A 193 21.77 -31.72 5.82
CA ALA A 193 21.31 -32.86 6.58
C ALA A 193 22.38 -33.12 7.64
N LEU A 194 22.06 -32.81 8.91
CA LEU A 194 22.97 -33.10 10.00
C LEU A 194 23.19 -34.59 9.87
N LEU A 195 24.40 -34.97 9.46
CA LEU A 195 24.86 -36.34 9.45
C LEU A 195 24.72 -36.81 10.89
N THR A 196 23.56 -37.36 11.21
CA THR A 196 23.35 -38.10 12.44
C THR A 196 24.20 -39.33 12.28
N THR A 197 25.43 -39.25 12.77
CA THR A 197 26.24 -40.41 13.10
C THR A 197 25.42 -41.24 14.07
N SER A 198 24.75 -42.24 13.51
CA SER A 198 24.05 -43.29 14.23
C SER A 198 25.08 -44.04 15.08
N VAL A 199 25.28 -43.58 16.31
CA VAL A 199 25.92 -44.39 17.35
C VAL A 199 24.88 -45.38 17.84
N ALA A 200 25.09 -46.66 17.52
CA ALA A 200 24.25 -47.76 17.99
C ALA A 200 24.20 -47.78 19.53
N PRO A 201 23.03 -47.89 20.17
CA PRO A 201 22.97 -48.12 21.60
C PRO A 201 23.23 -49.60 21.90
N ALA A 202 24.26 -49.83 22.71
CA ALA A 202 24.51 -51.10 23.37
C ALA A 202 23.39 -51.39 24.39
N ALA A 203 22.97 -52.65 24.42
CA ALA A 203 22.02 -53.18 25.38
C ALA A 203 22.50 -53.00 26.83
N ALA A 204 21.63 -52.48 27.71
CA ALA A 204 21.75 -52.72 29.15
C ALA A 204 20.38 -52.60 29.85
N ASN A 205 20.04 -53.71 30.51
CA ASN A 205 19.00 -53.98 31.49
C ASN A 205 18.59 -52.85 32.45
N GLY A 206 17.28 -52.81 32.72
CA GLY A 206 16.73 -53.09 34.06
C GLY A 206 16.70 -51.96 35.09
N GLY A 207 15.53 -51.76 35.70
CA GLY A 207 15.43 -51.14 37.03
C GLY A 207 14.18 -50.32 37.27
N ASP A 208 13.19 -50.94 37.90
CA ASP A 208 12.10 -50.30 38.66
C ASP A 208 12.62 -49.25 39.65
N ALA A 209 11.96 -48.09 39.71
CA ALA A 209 11.66 -47.38 40.96
C ALA A 209 10.72 -46.20 40.71
N ALA A 210 9.61 -46.19 41.44
CA ALA A 210 8.71 -45.06 41.65
C ALA A 210 9.40 -43.88 42.35
N VAL A 211 8.82 -42.67 42.24
CA VAL A 211 8.57 -41.69 43.35
C VAL A 211 8.05 -40.34 42.78
N GLU A 212 6.84 -40.02 43.24
CA GLU A 212 6.17 -38.73 43.56
C GLU A 212 6.25 -37.42 42.73
N PRO A 213 5.18 -36.59 42.83
CA PRO A 213 4.94 -35.44 41.97
C PRO A 213 5.49 -34.13 42.56
N GLN A 214 6.00 -33.24 41.70
CA GLN A 214 6.31 -31.87 42.08
C GLN A 214 5.25 -30.88 41.60
N THR A 215 4.83 -30.11 42.59
CA THR A 215 3.87 -29.00 42.65
C THR A 215 4.16 -27.87 41.67
N ALA A 216 3.09 -27.39 41.03
CA ALA A 216 3.05 -26.17 40.23
C ALA A 216 3.12 -24.92 41.12
N SER A 217 4.01 -23.99 40.77
CA SER A 217 4.08 -22.64 41.36
C SER A 217 3.34 -21.64 40.47
N GLN A 218 2.43 -20.88 41.09
CA GLN A 218 1.70 -19.76 40.50
C GLN A 218 2.61 -18.55 40.23
N PRO A 219 2.29 -17.69 39.23
CA PRO A 219 2.95 -16.41 39.06
C PRO A 219 2.33 -15.31 39.95
N THR A 220 3.21 -14.58 40.64
CA THR A 220 2.93 -13.38 41.45
C THR A 220 2.58 -12.19 40.56
N ILE A 221 1.46 -11.53 40.87
CA ILE A 221 1.03 -10.24 40.29
C ILE A 221 1.68 -9.10 41.10
N ILE A 222 2.35 -8.16 40.42
CA ILE A 222 2.84 -6.90 40.99
C ILE A 222 2.08 -5.74 40.33
N PRO A 223 1.41 -4.85 41.09
CA PRO A 223 0.86 -3.62 40.56
C PRO A 223 1.72 -2.40 40.95
N GLY A 224 1.90 -1.48 40.01
CA GLY A 224 2.48 -0.15 40.23
C GLY A 224 2.89 0.47 38.90
N THR A 225 2.76 1.76 38.63
CA THR A 225 2.30 2.91 39.43
C THR A 225 1.99 4.00 38.40
N ALA A 226 0.88 4.72 38.57
CA ALA A 226 0.54 5.88 37.75
C ALA A 226 1.49 7.05 38.03
N ALA A 227 2.09 7.61 36.99
CA ALA A 227 2.82 8.88 37.06
C ALA A 227 2.08 9.94 36.22
N SER A 228 1.41 10.83 36.94
CA SER A 228 0.86 12.10 36.50
C SER A 228 1.99 13.05 36.09
N ILE A 229 1.92 13.61 34.89
CA ILE A 229 2.71 14.80 34.50
C ILE A 229 1.72 15.88 34.09
N ALA A 230 1.69 16.94 34.88
CA ALA A 230 0.95 18.17 34.64
C ALA A 230 1.55 18.90 33.42
N ALA A 231 0.71 19.28 32.47
CA ALA A 231 1.07 20.15 31.37
C ALA A 231 0.70 21.58 31.73
N GLU A 232 1.71 22.46 31.75
CA GLU A 232 1.55 23.91 31.88
C GLU A 232 0.78 24.48 30.69
N GLU A 233 -0.20 25.30 31.04
CA GLU A 233 -1.10 26.04 30.19
C GLU A 233 -0.38 27.26 29.60
N ARG A 234 -0.19 27.30 28.27
CA ARG A 234 0.14 28.52 27.53
C ARG A 234 -0.86 28.71 26.39
N VAL A 235 -1.91 29.46 26.71
CA VAL A 235 -2.89 29.99 25.78
C VAL A 235 -2.20 31.02 24.87
N MET A 236 -2.01 30.68 23.60
CA MET A 236 -1.69 31.64 22.55
C MET A 236 -2.99 31.90 21.77
N ILE A 237 -3.60 33.07 22.01
CA ILE A 237 -4.75 33.57 21.25
C ILE A 237 -4.21 34.08 19.91
N CYS A 238 -4.34 33.28 18.85
CA CYS A 238 -4.10 33.75 17.48
C CYS A 238 -5.37 34.37 16.91
N SER A 239 -5.24 35.64 16.53
CA SER A 239 -6.25 36.51 15.92
C SER A 239 -6.75 35.95 14.57
N ALA A 240 -8.05 36.09 14.33
CA ALA A 240 -8.73 35.67 13.11
C ALA A 240 -8.41 36.61 11.93
N ALA A 241 -7.29 36.38 11.23
CA ALA A 241 -7.04 36.99 9.91
C ALA A 241 -5.86 36.31 9.20
N SER A 242 -6.00 35.06 8.78
CA SER A 242 -5.23 34.43 7.68
C SER A 242 -5.60 32.94 7.63
N VAL A 243 -6.34 32.53 6.60
CA VAL A 243 -6.59 31.11 6.33
C VAL A 243 -5.42 30.60 5.49
N PRO A 244 -4.69 29.55 5.90
CA PRO A 244 -3.59 29.01 5.12
C PRO A 244 -4.10 28.49 3.76
N ARG A 245 -3.41 28.87 2.68
CA ARG A 245 -3.83 28.60 1.30
C ARG A 245 -3.40 27.24 0.75
N THR A 246 -2.43 26.57 1.39
CA THR A 246 -1.86 25.32 0.88
C THR A 246 -1.63 24.28 1.97
N VAL A 247 -2.11 23.06 1.74
CA VAL A 247 -1.97 21.92 2.66
C VAL A 247 -1.30 20.75 1.93
N ALA A 248 -0.34 20.10 2.57
CA ALA A 248 0.41 18.95 2.09
C ALA A 248 0.38 17.83 3.12
N GLN A 249 0.49 16.58 2.66
CA GLN A 249 0.59 15.42 3.52
C GLN A 249 2.05 15.19 3.96
N PRO A 250 2.34 15.06 5.27
CA PRO A 250 3.67 14.79 5.79
C PRO A 250 4.04 13.31 5.61
N SER A 251 5.34 13.04 5.56
CA SER A 251 5.90 11.68 5.63
C SER A 251 5.69 11.13 7.04
N ILE A 252 4.74 10.23 7.21
CA ILE A 252 4.52 9.50 8.47
C ILE A 252 5.65 8.47 8.64
N ASN A 253 6.25 8.40 9.84
CA ASN A 253 7.24 7.37 10.15
C ASN A 253 6.58 5.97 10.07
N PRO A 254 7.11 5.05 9.23
CA PRO A 254 6.56 3.70 9.12
C PRO A 254 6.84 2.96 10.44
N GLY A 255 5.82 2.85 11.31
CA GLY A 255 5.93 2.16 12.60
C GLY A 255 5.09 2.72 13.74
N SER A 256 4.59 3.96 13.64
CA SER A 256 3.62 4.48 14.62
C SER A 256 2.19 4.29 14.10
N ALA A 257 1.44 3.35 14.70
CA ALA A 257 0.00 3.26 14.49
C ALA A 257 -0.66 4.51 15.10
N VAL A 258 -1.27 5.34 14.26
CA VAL A 258 -1.96 6.56 14.66
C VAL A 258 -3.46 6.33 14.49
N ALA A 259 -4.21 6.34 15.59
CA ALA A 259 -5.67 6.20 15.52
C ALA A 259 -6.29 7.46 14.90
N LEU A 260 -7.02 7.30 13.80
CA LEU A 260 -7.72 8.39 13.11
C LEU A 260 -9.22 8.21 13.28
N SER A 261 -9.93 9.33 13.46
CA SER A 261 -11.38 9.34 13.29
C SER A 261 -11.76 9.21 11.81
N ALA A 262 -12.98 8.76 11.53
CA ALA A 262 -13.47 8.65 10.15
C ALA A 262 -13.40 10.00 9.41
N GLU A 263 -13.71 11.10 10.09
CA GLU A 263 -13.64 12.45 9.51
C GLU A 263 -12.19 12.88 9.20
N GLU A 264 -11.24 12.55 10.08
CA GLU A 264 -9.82 12.79 9.83
C GLU A 264 -9.30 11.99 8.64
N TRP A 265 -9.74 10.74 8.48
CA TRP A 265 -9.37 9.90 7.34
C TRP A 265 -9.89 10.48 6.02
N VAL A 266 -11.18 10.83 5.96
CA VAL A 266 -11.77 11.45 4.76
C VAL A 266 -11.04 12.74 4.40
N MET A 267 -10.66 13.54 5.39
CA MET A 267 -9.91 14.77 5.14
C MET A 267 -8.50 14.50 4.59
N ILE A 268 -7.79 13.48 5.09
CA ILE A 268 -6.47 13.10 4.58
C ILE A 268 -6.59 12.60 3.12
N CYS A 269 -7.59 11.79 2.79
CA CYS A 269 -7.81 11.31 1.42
C CYS A 269 -8.12 12.45 0.44
N ALA A 270 -8.78 13.52 0.90
CA ALA A 270 -9.12 14.67 0.08
C ALA A 270 -7.96 15.66 -0.15
N VAL A 271 -6.80 15.46 0.48
CA VAL A 271 -5.61 16.34 0.34
C VAL A 271 -4.81 16.02 -0.92
N ASP A 272 -5.18 15.00 -1.72
CA ASP A 272 -4.42 14.55 -2.89
C ASP A 272 -4.31 15.63 -4.00
N GLY A 273 -3.21 16.37 -3.99
CA GLY A 273 -2.89 17.42 -4.97
C GLY A 273 -3.71 18.72 -4.84
N VAL A 274 -4.67 18.77 -3.92
CA VAL A 274 -5.55 19.90 -3.68
C VAL A 274 -4.86 20.92 -2.76
N ARG A 275 -4.83 22.20 -3.18
CA ARG A 275 -4.06 23.23 -2.46
C ARG A 275 -4.88 23.89 -1.35
N GLY A 276 -6.10 24.34 -1.62
CA GLY A 276 -6.89 25.08 -0.64
C GLY A 276 -7.67 24.20 0.34
N ILE A 277 -7.77 24.62 1.62
CA ILE A 277 -8.69 23.98 2.57
C ILE A 277 -10.17 24.08 2.13
N SER A 278 -10.50 25.11 1.35
CA SER A 278 -11.80 25.26 0.70
C SER A 278 -12.06 24.17 -0.32
N ASP A 279 -11.07 23.86 -1.16
CA ASP A 279 -11.16 22.84 -2.19
C ASP A 279 -11.21 21.43 -1.56
N ILE A 280 -10.48 21.22 -0.46
CA ILE A 280 -10.54 19.99 0.35
C ILE A 280 -11.94 19.83 0.96
N ALA A 281 -12.52 20.91 1.49
CA ALA A 281 -13.88 20.89 2.04
C ALA A 281 -14.93 20.53 0.96
N GLU A 282 -14.80 21.11 -0.24
CA GLU A 282 -15.67 20.80 -1.38
C GLU A 282 -15.52 19.34 -1.82
N THR A 283 -14.29 18.87 -1.99
CA THR A 283 -13.97 17.50 -2.43
C THR A 283 -14.44 16.44 -1.43
N SER A 284 -14.31 16.72 -0.13
CA SER A 284 -14.76 15.83 0.94
C SER A 284 -16.26 15.96 1.25
N GLY A 285 -16.97 16.93 0.66
CA GLY A 285 -18.36 17.22 0.97
C GLY A 285 -18.60 17.74 2.40
N MET A 286 -17.54 18.20 3.09
CA MET A 286 -17.63 18.71 4.45
C MET A 286 -17.92 20.23 4.46
N PRO A 287 -18.68 20.74 5.44
CA PRO A 287 -18.75 22.17 5.68
C PRO A 287 -17.36 22.77 5.95
N LEU A 288 -17.04 23.89 5.31
CA LEU A 288 -15.73 24.56 5.47
C LEU A 288 -15.29 24.76 6.94
N PRO A 289 -16.16 25.18 7.88
CA PRO A 289 -15.75 25.29 9.29
C PRO A 289 -15.33 23.96 9.92
N GLN A 290 -15.99 22.86 9.54
CA GLN A 290 -15.65 21.52 10.03
C GLN A 290 -14.31 21.05 9.45
N ALA A 291 -14.09 21.26 8.15
CA ALA A 291 -12.81 20.97 7.51
C ALA A 291 -11.66 21.77 8.17
N GLN A 292 -11.87 23.05 8.47
CA GLN A 292 -10.88 23.87 9.19
C GLN A 292 -10.54 23.31 10.58
N GLU A 293 -11.55 22.86 11.34
CA GLU A 293 -11.33 22.26 12.66
C GLU A 293 -10.55 20.96 12.58
N ILE A 294 -10.92 20.06 11.66
CA ILE A 294 -10.25 18.78 11.45
C ILE A 294 -8.80 19.00 10.99
N ALA A 295 -8.58 19.89 10.01
CA ALA A 295 -7.23 20.24 9.57
C ALA A 295 -6.38 20.77 10.72
N ALA A 296 -6.92 21.65 11.56
CA ALA A 296 -6.21 22.17 12.72
C ALA A 296 -5.80 21.06 13.71
N ARG A 297 -6.65 20.03 13.93
CA ARG A 297 -6.29 18.85 14.72
C ARG A 297 -5.18 18.04 14.06
N LEU A 298 -5.28 17.80 12.75
CA LEU A 298 -4.27 17.07 11.98
C LEU A 298 -2.92 17.79 11.94
N PHE A 299 -2.91 19.13 11.81
CA PHE A 299 -1.70 19.96 11.91
C PHE A 299 -1.04 19.81 13.27
N LYS A 300 -1.80 19.91 14.36
CA LYS A 300 -1.27 19.72 15.73
C LYS A 300 -0.65 18.34 15.93
N ARG A 301 -1.15 17.33 15.23
CA ARG A 301 -0.66 15.95 15.27
C ARG A 301 0.49 15.69 14.29
N GLY A 302 0.86 16.68 13.46
CA GLY A 302 1.88 16.53 12.43
C GLY A 302 1.46 15.60 11.29
N LEU A 303 0.15 15.46 11.05
CA LEU A 303 -0.45 14.64 9.98
C LEU A 303 -0.87 15.45 8.75
N LEU A 304 -0.81 16.78 8.85
CA LEU A 304 -0.85 17.72 7.74
C LEU A 304 0.28 18.73 7.93
N GLN A 305 0.84 19.25 6.84
CA GLN A 305 1.84 20.32 6.83
C GLN A 305 1.44 21.40 5.84
N ILE A 306 1.71 22.67 6.16
CA ILE A 306 1.50 23.77 5.21
C ILE A 306 2.74 23.80 4.34
N ASP A 307 2.55 23.75 3.02
CA ASP A 307 3.67 23.88 2.09
C ASP A 307 4.27 25.28 2.24
N PRO A 308 5.54 25.42 2.69
CA PRO A 308 6.16 26.72 2.89
C PRO A 308 6.38 27.50 1.58
N GLU A 309 6.31 26.86 0.41
CA GLU A 309 6.55 27.52 -0.89
C GLU A 309 5.42 28.47 -1.33
N ASP A 310 4.23 28.40 -0.71
CA ASP A 310 3.11 29.29 -1.02
C ASP A 310 3.07 30.57 -0.14
N ASN A 311 4.14 30.86 0.61
CA ASN A 311 4.29 32.10 1.39
C ASN A 311 5.00 33.25 0.63
N HIS A 312 5.08 33.18 -0.69
CA HIS A 312 5.58 34.28 -1.52
C HIS A 312 4.48 35.31 -1.81
N ASP A 313 4.08 36.06 -0.77
CA ASP A 313 3.39 37.36 -0.87
C ASP A 313 4.17 38.39 -0.01
#